data_AF-A0A8I3ASM1-F1
#
_entry.id   AF-A0A8I3ASM1-F1
#
_cell.length_a   1.000
_cell.length_b   1.000
_cell.length_c   1.000
_cell.angle_alpha   90.00
_cell.angle_beta   90.00
_cell.angle_gamma   90.00
#
_symmetry.space_group_name_H-M   'P 1'
#
loop_
_entity.id
_entity.type
_entity.pdbx_description
1 polymer ?
#
loop_
_entity_poly.entity_id
_entity_poly.type
_entity_poly.pdbx_seq_one_letter_code
_entity_poly.pdbx_strand_id
1 'polypeptide(L)'
;MVLHPRPRSRLRYLALLALPLLHHGVAVTASPLDVDAQQKILGAPDGGTQDSGATTPHIQDESSAPSPASKPRKLRGKFLHITDLHPDDFYKAHTSTGEGYACHRSKGPAGYYGAETSDCDSPFTLVNATLEWIRENVVDDIDFVIWTGDTARHDSDEKIPRNQRQVLGATSHL
;
A
#
# COMPACT_ATOMS: atom_id res chain seq x y z
N MET A 1 26.51 1.42 -1.20
CA MET A 1 25.69 0.85 -0.11
C MET A 1 25.46 -0.62 -0.43
N VAL A 2 26.20 -1.53 0.20
CA VAL A 2 26.16 -2.96 -0.14
C VAL A 2 25.17 -3.63 0.81
N LEU A 3 23.98 -3.98 0.33
CA LEU A 3 23.02 -4.78 1.09
C LEU A 3 23.47 -6.24 1.02
N HIS A 4 23.90 -6.79 2.17
CA HIS A 4 24.17 -8.22 2.29
C HIS A 4 22.86 -8.99 2.47
N PRO A 5 22.54 -9.98 1.62
CA PRO A 5 21.40 -10.86 1.85
C PRO A 5 21.70 -11.77 3.05
N ARG A 6 20.76 -11.88 3.99
CA ARG A 6 20.81 -12.91 5.03
C ARG A 6 20.56 -14.29 4.39
N PRO A 7 21.29 -15.35 4.76
CA PRO A 7 21.02 -16.68 4.26
C PRO A 7 19.74 -17.21 4.89
N ARG A 8 18.69 -17.46 4.09
CA ARG A 8 17.54 -18.24 4.53
C ARG A 8 17.79 -19.71 4.17
N SER A 9 18.06 -20.52 5.19
CA SER A 9 17.96 -21.97 5.11
C SER A 9 16.47 -22.35 4.98
N ARG A 10 16.07 -22.86 3.81
CA ARG A 10 14.88 -23.71 3.71
C ARG A 10 15.25 -25.00 2.99
N LEU A 11 15.20 -26.05 3.79
CA LEU A 11 15.42 -27.43 3.43
C LEU A 11 14.42 -27.85 2.34
N ARG A 12 14.93 -28.54 1.33
CA ARG A 12 14.17 -29.09 0.20
C ARG A 12 13.20 -30.17 0.69
N TYR A 13 11.95 -30.13 0.25
CA TYR A 13 11.14 -31.33 0.08
C TYR A 13 10.88 -31.50 -1.42
N LEU A 14 11.58 -32.47 -2.02
CA LEU A 14 11.20 -33.04 -3.30
C LEU A 14 10.03 -34.00 -3.01
N ALA A 15 8.85 -33.70 -3.54
CA ALA A 15 7.78 -34.67 -3.70
C ALA A 15 7.37 -34.65 -5.17
N LEU A 16 7.94 -35.57 -5.95
CA LEU A 16 7.47 -35.95 -7.27
C LEU A 16 6.25 -36.84 -7.10
N LEU A 17 5.05 -36.32 -7.38
CA LEU A 17 3.89 -37.14 -7.75
C LEU A 17 3.09 -36.41 -8.84
N ALA A 18 2.99 -37.06 -9.99
CA ALA A 18 2.16 -36.68 -11.11
C ALA A 18 0.67 -36.86 -10.78
N LEU A 19 -0.20 -35.96 -11.23
CA LEU A 19 -1.65 -36.14 -11.37
C LEU A 19 -2.25 -35.15 -12.40
N PRO A 20 -3.41 -35.47 -12.99
CA PRO A 20 -3.77 -35.14 -14.37
C PRO A 20 -4.46 -33.77 -14.54
N LEU A 21 -4.42 -33.30 -15.80
CA LEU A 21 -5.17 -32.16 -16.31
C LEU A 21 -6.69 -32.33 -16.06
N LEU A 22 -7.26 -31.43 -15.26
CA LEU A 22 -8.70 -31.18 -15.18
C LEU A 22 -8.92 -29.67 -15.33
N HIS A 23 -9.53 -29.28 -16.45
CA HIS A 23 -10.04 -27.93 -16.68
C HIS A 23 -11.19 -27.63 -15.72
N HIS A 24 -10.99 -26.74 -14.77
CA HIS A 24 -12.08 -26.03 -14.09
C HIS A 24 -11.71 -24.55 -14.01
N GLY A 25 -12.41 -23.75 -14.82
CA GLY A 25 -12.32 -22.30 -14.75
C GLY A 25 -12.84 -21.82 -13.40
N VAL A 26 -11.99 -21.12 -12.65
CA VAL A 26 -12.40 -20.35 -11.49
C VAL A 26 -12.82 -18.98 -11.98
N ALA A 27 -14.11 -18.69 -11.93
CA ALA A 27 -14.63 -17.35 -12.10
C ALA A 27 -14.28 -16.53 -10.84
N VAL A 28 -13.45 -15.50 -11.00
CA VAL A 28 -13.21 -14.50 -9.96
C VAL A 28 -14.35 -13.49 -10.03
N THR A 29 -15.34 -13.61 -9.15
CA THR A 29 -16.35 -12.57 -8.97
C THR A 29 -15.75 -11.50 -8.04
N ALA A 30 -15.45 -10.33 -8.59
CA ALA A 30 -15.17 -9.15 -7.79
C ALA A 30 -16.46 -8.75 -7.05
N SER A 31 -16.48 -8.92 -5.73
CA SER A 31 -17.53 -8.34 -4.90
C SER A 31 -17.32 -6.81 -4.83
N PRO A 32 -18.36 -5.99 -5.05
CA PRO A 32 -18.24 -4.55 -4.84
C PRO A 32 -18.00 -4.26 -3.36
N LEU A 33 -17.03 -3.38 -3.09
CA LEU A 33 -16.77 -2.84 -1.75
C LEU A 33 -18.02 -2.09 -1.27
N ASP A 34 -18.53 -2.51 -0.13
CA ASP A 34 -19.70 -1.94 0.54
C ASP A 34 -19.35 -0.54 1.06
N VAL A 35 -19.79 0.49 0.33
CA VAL A 35 -19.49 1.91 0.58
C VAL A 35 -20.13 2.40 1.89
N ASP A 36 -21.13 1.68 2.42
CA ASP A 36 -21.82 2.07 3.66
C ASP A 36 -20.97 1.84 4.93
N ALA A 37 -19.90 1.04 4.85
CA ALA A 37 -19.03 0.79 5.99
C ALA A 37 -18.10 1.97 6.35
N GLN A 38 -17.89 2.93 5.43
CA GLN A 38 -17.01 4.07 5.65
C GLN A 38 -17.65 5.26 6.38
N GLN A 39 -18.98 5.28 6.58
CA GLN A 39 -19.66 6.41 7.23
C GLN A 39 -19.73 6.29 8.77
N LYS A 40 -19.30 5.16 9.36
CA LYS A 40 -19.47 4.86 10.80
C LYS A 40 -18.23 5.15 11.66
N ILE A 41 -17.27 5.93 11.17
CA ILE A 41 -16.09 6.40 11.94
C ILE A 41 -16.07 7.94 11.99
N LEU A 42 -17.21 8.56 12.27
CA LEU A 42 -17.27 9.95 12.72
C LEU A 42 -18.36 10.03 13.80
N GLY A 43 -17.97 9.82 15.06
CA GLY A 43 -18.86 10.00 16.20
C GLY A 43 -19.24 11.47 16.38
N ALA A 44 -20.53 11.76 16.50
CA ALA A 44 -21.06 13.06 16.89
C ALA A 44 -21.09 13.20 18.43
N PRO A 45 -20.96 14.42 18.99
CA PRO A 45 -20.93 14.65 20.44
C PRO A 45 -22.33 14.81 21.06
N ASP A 46 -22.34 14.52 22.37
CA ASP A 46 -23.40 14.48 23.39
C ASP A 46 -24.63 15.40 23.26
N GLY A 47 -25.78 14.84 23.65
CA GLY A 47 -26.99 15.55 24.05
C GLY A 47 -27.75 14.76 25.10
N GLY A 48 -27.78 15.25 26.35
CA GLY A 48 -28.43 14.58 27.47
C GLY A 48 -29.94 14.77 27.52
N THR A 49 -30.63 13.92 28.29
CA THR A 49 -31.92 14.24 28.91
C THR A 49 -32.10 13.39 30.17
N GLN A 50 -32.49 14.04 31.27
CA GLN A 50 -32.93 13.44 32.53
C GLN A 50 -34.38 12.95 32.37
N ASP A 51 -34.75 11.80 32.96
CA ASP A 51 -36.06 11.71 33.65
C ASP A 51 -36.18 10.52 34.63
N SER A 52 -36.73 10.86 35.79
CA SER A 52 -37.59 10.15 36.75
C SER A 52 -37.31 8.73 37.25
N GLY A 53 -37.38 8.62 38.58
CA GLY A 53 -37.23 7.39 39.35
C GLY A 53 -38.48 6.51 39.43
N ALA A 54 -38.23 5.25 39.76
CA ALA A 54 -39.19 4.29 40.29
C ALA A 54 -38.45 3.29 41.19
N THR A 55 -39.12 2.88 42.26
CA THR A 55 -38.57 2.25 43.47
C THR A 55 -38.56 0.71 43.42
N THR A 56 -37.61 0.11 44.18
CA THR A 56 -37.58 -1.27 44.79
C THR A 56 -37.25 -2.48 43.88
N PRO A 57 -36.64 -3.59 44.37
CA PRO A 57 -36.09 -3.90 45.71
C PRO A 57 -34.60 -4.32 45.75
N HIS A 58 -33.98 -4.18 46.92
CA HIS A 58 -32.67 -4.76 47.24
C HIS A 58 -32.76 -6.29 47.30
N ILE A 59 -32.20 -6.97 46.30
CA ILE A 59 -31.75 -8.36 46.43
C ILE A 59 -30.23 -8.31 46.59
N GLN A 60 -29.75 -8.75 47.76
CA GLN A 60 -28.34 -8.98 48.01
C GLN A 60 -27.96 -10.28 47.28
N ASP A 61 -27.38 -10.15 46.09
CA ASP A 61 -26.68 -11.26 45.46
C ASP A 61 -25.21 -11.21 45.87
N GLU A 62 -24.92 -11.96 46.92
CA GLU A 62 -23.57 -12.26 47.37
C GLU A 62 -22.98 -13.35 46.48
N SER A 63 -22.48 -12.99 45.29
CA SER A 63 -21.39 -13.71 44.59
C SER A 63 -20.99 -13.02 43.28
N SER A 64 -20.42 -11.82 43.36
CA SER A 64 -19.61 -11.29 42.26
C SER A 64 -18.19 -11.06 42.76
N ALA A 65 -17.42 -12.15 42.87
CA ALA A 65 -15.98 -12.03 42.93
C ALA A 65 -15.54 -11.19 41.72
N PRO A 66 -14.81 -10.07 41.91
CA PRO A 66 -14.37 -9.27 40.80
C PRO A 66 -13.45 -10.13 39.93
N SER A 67 -13.90 -10.45 38.72
CA SER A 67 -13.00 -10.97 37.69
C SER A 67 -11.81 -10.03 37.63
N PRO A 68 -10.56 -10.51 37.75
CA PRO A 68 -9.40 -9.62 37.78
C PRO A 68 -9.45 -8.76 36.53
N ALA A 69 -9.63 -7.45 36.72
CA ALA A 69 -9.71 -6.49 35.63
C ALA A 69 -8.50 -6.72 34.72
N SER A 70 -8.75 -7.24 33.52
CA SER A 70 -7.69 -7.54 32.57
C SER A 70 -6.95 -6.23 32.31
N LYS A 71 -5.65 -6.18 32.64
CA LYS A 71 -4.83 -4.99 32.38
C LYS A 71 -5.01 -4.58 30.92
N PRO A 72 -5.29 -3.30 30.62
CA PRO A 72 -5.54 -2.87 29.26
C PRO A 72 -4.34 -3.23 28.38
N ARG A 73 -4.57 -4.08 27.37
CA ARG A 73 -3.54 -4.50 26.43
C ARG A 73 -3.16 -3.30 25.56
N LYS A 74 -1.89 -2.90 25.61
CA LYS A 74 -1.36 -1.85 24.73
C LYS A 74 -1.49 -2.32 23.27
N LEU A 75 -2.34 -1.65 22.51
CA LEU A 75 -2.47 -1.88 21.07
C LEU A 75 -1.23 -1.35 20.34
N ARG A 76 -0.80 -2.09 19.32
CA ARG A 76 0.29 -1.74 18.42
C ARG A 76 -0.16 -2.10 17.00
N GLY A 77 0.24 -1.29 16.04
CA GLY A 77 0.03 -1.54 14.62
C GLY A 77 1.12 -0.86 13.79
N LYS A 78 1.25 -1.28 12.54
CA LYS A 78 2.20 -0.77 11.56
C LYS A 78 1.45 -0.52 10.26
N PHE A 79 1.75 0.60 9.62
CA PHE A 79 1.24 0.89 8.29
C PHE A 79 2.41 1.24 7.38
N LEU A 80 2.23 0.99 6.08
CA LEU A 80 3.14 1.44 5.04
C LEU A 80 2.53 2.67 4.36
N HIS A 81 3.31 3.74 4.20
CA HIS A 81 2.89 4.92 3.44
C HIS A 81 3.67 4.97 2.14
N ILE A 82 2.94 4.95 1.02
CA ILE A 82 3.46 5.09 -0.34
C ILE A 82 2.91 6.37 -0.95
N THR A 83 3.77 7.14 -1.61
CA THR A 83 3.42 8.42 -2.25
C THR A 83 4.41 8.73 -3.36
N ASP A 84 4.03 9.59 -4.30
CA ASP A 84 4.94 10.27 -5.25
C ASP A 84 5.84 9.32 -6.04
N LEU A 85 5.29 8.17 -6.48
CA LEU A 85 6.07 7.20 -7.24
C LEU A 85 6.43 7.71 -8.63
N HIS A 86 5.54 8.50 -9.26
CA HIS A 86 5.68 9.02 -10.62
C HIS A 86 6.38 8.05 -11.61
N PRO A 87 5.85 6.84 -11.87
CA PRO A 87 6.38 5.99 -12.93
C PRO A 87 6.32 6.71 -14.29
N ASP A 88 7.46 6.76 -14.97
CA ASP A 88 7.59 7.33 -16.30
C ASP A 88 7.87 6.26 -17.35
N ASP A 89 6.89 6.06 -18.24
CA ASP A 89 6.95 5.16 -19.38
C ASP A 89 8.05 5.55 -20.40
N PHE A 90 8.49 6.80 -20.40
CA PHE A 90 9.44 7.33 -21.39
C PHE A 90 10.88 7.38 -20.89
N TYR A 91 11.11 7.11 -19.59
CA TYR A 91 12.43 7.09 -18.99
C TYR A 91 13.36 6.14 -19.74
N LYS A 92 14.57 6.62 -20.03
CA LYS A 92 15.63 5.81 -20.64
C LYS A 92 16.94 6.02 -19.90
N ALA A 93 17.51 4.93 -19.43
CA ALA A 93 18.87 4.94 -18.89
C ALA A 93 19.86 5.51 -19.92
N HIS A 94 20.91 6.15 -19.41
CA HIS A 94 21.98 6.81 -20.15
C HIS A 94 21.54 7.99 -21.01
N THR A 95 20.41 8.61 -20.66
CA THR A 95 19.94 9.82 -21.32
C THR A 95 20.15 11.10 -20.50
N SER A 96 19.90 12.25 -21.14
CA SER A 96 20.13 13.58 -20.58
C SER A 96 19.13 13.91 -19.47
N THR A 97 19.66 14.38 -18.36
CA THR A 97 18.93 15.01 -17.24
C THR A 97 18.73 16.51 -17.44
N GLY A 98 19.21 17.07 -18.55
CA GLY A 98 19.07 18.50 -18.84
C GLY A 98 17.62 18.93 -19.04
N GLU A 99 17.36 20.23 -18.88
CA GLU A 99 16.04 20.82 -19.03
C GLU A 99 15.36 20.43 -20.36
N GLY A 100 14.07 20.08 -20.26
CA GLY A 100 13.25 19.65 -21.38
C GLY A 100 13.56 18.26 -21.93
N TYR A 101 14.61 17.56 -21.45
CA TYR A 101 14.92 16.19 -21.86
C TYR A 101 14.24 15.13 -21.00
N ALA A 102 14.01 15.43 -19.71
CA ALA A 102 13.30 14.58 -18.75
C ALA A 102 13.79 13.11 -18.69
N CYS A 103 15.05 12.83 -19.02
CA CYS A 103 15.56 11.46 -19.16
C CYS A 103 14.87 10.63 -20.26
N HIS A 104 14.28 11.25 -21.29
CA HIS A 104 13.64 10.55 -22.41
C HIS A 104 14.55 10.39 -23.64
N ARG A 105 15.57 11.26 -23.78
CA ARG A 105 16.40 11.37 -25.00
C ARG A 105 17.73 12.09 -24.76
N SER A 106 18.57 12.10 -25.81
CA SER A 106 19.97 12.58 -25.80
C SER A 106 20.85 11.82 -24.82
N LYS A 107 22.15 11.72 -25.04
CA LYS A 107 23.04 10.99 -24.11
C LYS A 107 23.25 11.79 -22.82
N GLY A 108 23.29 11.12 -21.68
CA GLY A 108 23.55 11.77 -20.40
C GLY A 108 23.67 10.81 -19.20
N PRO A 109 23.62 11.34 -17.97
CA PRO A 109 24.00 10.61 -16.77
C PRO A 109 22.89 9.75 -16.18
N ALA A 110 21.69 9.70 -16.77
CA ALA A 110 20.56 8.97 -16.21
C ALA A 110 20.92 7.49 -15.93
N GLY A 111 20.65 7.02 -14.72
CA GLY A 111 21.00 5.68 -14.27
C GLY A 111 19.95 4.63 -14.61
N TYR A 112 20.22 3.37 -14.24
CA TYR A 112 19.23 2.30 -14.40
C TYR A 112 18.04 2.45 -13.44
N TYR A 113 18.28 2.96 -12.24
CA TYR A 113 17.26 3.13 -11.19
C TYR A 113 16.78 4.58 -11.03
N GLY A 114 17.13 5.47 -11.96
CA GLY A 114 16.79 6.89 -11.86
C GLY A 114 18.00 7.79 -12.00
N ALA A 115 17.75 9.08 -11.88
CA ALA A 115 18.75 10.14 -11.94
C ALA A 115 18.48 11.10 -10.78
N GLU A 116 19.10 10.83 -9.64
CA GLU A 116 18.90 11.62 -8.43
C GLU A 116 19.20 13.11 -8.67
N THR A 117 18.50 13.99 -7.95
CA THR A 117 18.68 15.45 -8.01
C THR A 117 18.42 16.09 -9.38
N SER A 118 17.66 15.42 -10.24
CA SER A 118 17.23 15.94 -11.54
C SER A 118 15.71 16.01 -11.64
N ASP A 119 15.20 16.64 -12.71
CA ASP A 119 13.77 16.75 -13.01
C ASP A 119 13.20 15.48 -13.69
N CYS A 120 13.89 14.35 -13.56
CA CYS A 120 13.43 13.08 -14.11
C CYS A 120 12.54 12.34 -13.12
N ASP A 121 11.47 11.76 -13.65
CA ASP A 121 10.58 10.86 -12.93
C ASP A 121 11.17 9.45 -12.77
N SER A 122 10.49 8.62 -11.98
CA SER A 122 10.97 7.28 -11.63
C SER A 122 10.84 6.32 -12.81
N PRO A 123 11.91 5.60 -13.20
CA PRO A 123 11.73 4.45 -14.07
C PRO A 123 10.99 3.31 -13.37
N PHE A 124 10.26 2.50 -14.14
CA PHE A 124 9.63 1.28 -13.63
C PHE A 124 10.63 0.31 -12.97
N THR A 125 11.90 0.34 -13.35
CA THR A 125 12.96 -0.45 -12.71
C THR A 125 13.11 -0.11 -11.22
N LEU A 126 12.98 1.16 -10.83
CA LEU A 126 13.00 1.60 -9.43
C LEU A 126 11.69 1.25 -8.73
N VAL A 127 10.55 1.54 -9.36
CA VAL A 127 9.23 1.26 -8.79
C VAL A 127 9.06 -0.23 -8.50
N ASN A 128 9.37 -1.08 -9.49
CA ASN A 128 9.28 -2.53 -9.34
C ASN A 128 10.25 -3.06 -8.28
N ALA A 129 11.49 -2.59 -8.26
CA ALA A 129 12.46 -2.99 -7.24
C ALA A 129 12.01 -2.59 -5.82
N THR A 130 11.37 -1.43 -5.68
CA THR A 130 10.85 -0.93 -4.40
C THR A 130 9.67 -1.78 -3.91
N LEU A 131 8.69 -2.04 -4.77
CA LEU A 131 7.53 -2.87 -4.44
C LEU A 131 7.93 -4.32 -4.18
N GLU A 132 8.89 -4.85 -4.92
CA GLU A 132 9.45 -6.19 -4.68
C GLU A 132 10.15 -6.26 -3.33
N TRP A 133 10.95 -5.25 -2.99
CA TRP A 133 11.58 -5.18 -1.66
C TRP A 133 10.52 -5.13 -0.55
N ILE A 134 9.45 -4.35 -0.71
CA ILE A 134 8.34 -4.30 0.25
C ILE A 134 7.72 -5.68 0.43
N ARG A 135 7.41 -6.36 -0.68
CA ARG A 135 6.85 -7.72 -0.70
C ARG A 135 7.74 -8.72 0.04
N GLU A 136 9.06 -8.60 -0.07
CA GLU A 136 9.99 -9.55 0.54
C GLU A 136 10.32 -9.29 2.00
N ASN A 137 10.15 -8.05 2.47
CA ASN A 137 10.72 -7.60 3.74
C ASN A 137 9.69 -7.14 4.77
N VAL A 138 8.55 -6.59 4.36
CA VAL A 138 7.63 -5.93 5.32
C VAL A 138 6.16 -6.31 5.17
N VAL A 139 5.75 -6.98 4.08
CA VAL A 139 4.33 -7.29 3.82
C VAL A 139 3.67 -8.11 4.93
N ASP A 140 4.41 -9.02 5.57
CA ASP A 140 3.91 -9.87 6.66
C ASP A 140 3.80 -9.14 8.02
N ASP A 141 4.27 -7.89 8.10
CA ASP A 141 4.41 -7.12 9.34
C ASP A 141 3.70 -5.75 9.28
N ILE A 142 2.89 -5.50 8.25
CA ILE A 142 2.08 -4.28 8.10
C ILE A 142 0.58 -4.64 8.13
N ASP A 143 -0.22 -3.80 8.78
CA ASP A 143 -1.66 -4.01 8.92
C ASP A 143 -2.44 -3.45 7.72
N PHE A 144 -1.98 -2.33 7.16
CA PHE A 144 -2.58 -1.69 5.99
C PHE A 144 -1.59 -0.75 5.29
N VAL A 145 -1.97 -0.29 4.10
CA VAL A 145 -1.22 0.68 3.29
C VAL A 145 -2.01 1.97 3.18
N ILE A 146 -1.32 3.11 3.31
CA ILE A 146 -1.82 4.42 2.92
C ILE A 146 -1.13 4.77 1.60
N TRP A 147 -1.91 4.98 0.54
CA TRP A 147 -1.42 5.43 -0.76
C TRP A 147 -1.98 6.83 -1.05
N THR A 148 -1.13 7.86 -1.07
CA THR A 148 -1.59 9.26 -1.19
C THR A 148 -1.54 9.84 -2.60
N GLY A 149 -1.09 9.06 -3.59
CA GLY A 149 -1.24 9.40 -5.00
C GLY A 149 0.06 9.96 -5.58
N ASP A 150 -0.08 10.97 -6.42
CA ASP A 150 0.96 11.54 -7.28
C ASP A 150 1.71 10.48 -8.12
N THR A 151 0.90 9.69 -8.82
CA THR A 151 1.39 8.57 -9.66
C THR A 151 1.61 8.99 -11.11
N ALA A 152 0.96 10.06 -11.58
CA ALA A 152 1.17 10.52 -12.95
C ALA A 152 2.52 11.22 -13.07
N ARG A 153 3.33 10.87 -14.07
CA ARG A 153 4.58 11.59 -14.37
C ARG A 153 4.38 13.11 -14.48
N HIS A 154 5.42 13.88 -14.18
CA HIS A 154 5.50 15.31 -14.45
C HIS A 154 5.48 15.59 -15.96
N ASP A 155 5.17 16.83 -16.33
CA ASP A 155 5.11 17.27 -17.73
C ASP A 155 6.41 17.96 -18.18
N SER A 156 7.55 17.37 -17.83
CA SER A 156 8.88 17.97 -18.02
C SER A 156 9.45 17.82 -19.44
N ASP A 157 8.71 17.20 -20.36
CA ASP A 157 9.08 17.03 -21.77
C ASP A 157 8.00 17.57 -22.71
N GLU A 158 8.19 18.80 -23.19
CA GLU A 158 7.30 19.48 -24.14
C GLU A 158 7.11 18.75 -25.48
N LYS A 159 7.98 17.78 -25.83
CA LYS A 159 7.82 16.95 -27.03
C LYS A 159 6.92 15.75 -26.80
N ILE A 160 6.72 15.36 -25.54
CA ILE A 160 5.85 14.26 -25.11
C ILE A 160 4.94 14.79 -24.00
N PRO A 161 4.04 15.75 -24.31
CA PRO A 161 3.20 16.35 -23.29
C PRO A 161 2.28 15.32 -22.65
N ARG A 162 2.07 15.46 -21.35
CA ARG A 162 1.14 14.64 -20.58
C ARG A 162 -0.28 14.89 -21.06
N ASN A 163 -1.03 13.82 -21.25
CA ASN A 163 -2.44 13.93 -21.58
C ASN A 163 -3.33 13.30 -20.52
N GLN A 164 -4.60 13.69 -20.53
CA GLN A 164 -5.60 13.25 -19.55
C GLN A 164 -5.70 11.73 -19.42
N ARG A 165 -5.52 10.96 -20.51
CA ARG A 165 -5.57 9.50 -20.45
C ARG A 165 -4.41 8.93 -19.65
N GLN A 166 -3.22 9.53 -19.73
CA GLN A 166 -2.08 9.12 -18.91
C GLN A 166 -2.30 9.44 -17.43
N VAL A 167 -2.90 10.60 -17.12
CA VAL A 167 -3.22 10.98 -15.73
C VAL A 167 -4.23 10.02 -15.11
N LEU A 168 -5.33 9.74 -15.82
CA LEU A 168 -6.36 8.83 -15.35
C LEU A 168 -5.88 7.36 -15.36
N GLY A 169 -5.02 7.01 -16.32
CA GLY A 169 -4.42 5.70 -16.46
C GLY A 169 -3.51 5.34 -15.30
N ALA A 170 -2.68 6.30 -14.85
CA ALA A 170 -1.67 6.10 -13.81
C ALA A 170 -2.24 5.62 -12.46
N THR A 171 -3.52 5.90 -12.17
CA THR A 171 -4.20 5.43 -10.96
C THR A 171 -5.04 4.17 -11.17
N SER A 172 -5.27 3.73 -12.42
CA SER A 172 -6.14 2.60 -12.77
C SER A 172 -5.40 1.30 -13.11
N HIS A 173 -4.07 1.30 -13.07
CA HIS A 173 -3.22 0.13 -13.34
C HIS A 173 -2.62 -0.54 -12.09
N LEU A 174 -3.10 -0.17 -10.89
CA LEU A 174 -2.64 -0.68 -9.60
C LEU A 174 -3.76 -1.40 -8.87
#